data_AF-A0A8C3KDX6-F1
#
_entry.id   AF-A0A8C3KDX6-F1
#
_cell.length_a   1.000
_cell.length_b   1.000
_cell.length_c   1.000
_cell.angle_alpha   90.00
_cell.angle_beta   90.00
_cell.angle_gamma   90.00
#
_symmetry.space_group_name_H-M   'P 1'
#
loop_
_entity.id
_entity.type
_entity.pdbx_description
1 polymer ?
#
loop_
_entity_poly.entity_id
_entity_poly.type
_entity_poly.pdbx_seq_one_letter_code
_entity_poly.pdbx_strand_id
1 'polypeptide(L)'
;SSPPQPLTINGANIPCSLEYTPICGTNGVTYRNKCHFCNAVALLNQSRAASLRVSLEIPNIDCSQQKGSNLLCTSNYDPLCGSDGRTYGNKCHFCNAVSTSRGSLFLRHRGAC
;
A
#
# COMPACT_ATOMS: atom_id res chain seq x y z
N SER A 1 1.24 -9.80 17.07
CA SER A 1 1.43 -9.86 15.61
C SER A 1 1.34 -11.31 15.18
N SER A 2 0.16 -11.75 14.72
CA SER A 2 -0.05 -13.14 14.31
C SER A 2 0.65 -13.37 12.96
N PRO A 3 1.44 -14.45 12.79
CA PRO A 3 2.01 -14.79 11.50
C PRO A 3 0.87 -15.14 10.52
N PRO A 4 0.98 -14.77 9.23
CA PRO A 4 -0.03 -15.14 8.24
C PRO A 4 -0.07 -16.67 8.14
N GLN A 5 -1.25 -17.25 8.42
CA GLN A 5 -1.47 -18.68 8.25
C GLN A 5 -1.41 -19.05 6.76
N PRO A 6 -0.79 -20.19 6.39
CA PRO A 6 -0.77 -20.64 5.00
C PRO A 6 -2.19 -21.01 4.55
N LEU A 7 -2.57 -20.60 3.33
CA LEU A 7 -3.88 -20.91 2.75
C LEU A 7 -3.75 -22.06 1.76
N THR A 8 -4.64 -23.03 1.90
CA THR A 8 -4.72 -24.23 1.06
C THR A 8 -5.68 -23.98 -0.09
N ILE A 9 -5.19 -24.01 -1.33
CA ILE A 9 -6.02 -23.97 -2.55
C ILE A 9 -5.86 -25.32 -3.25
N ASN A 10 -6.95 -26.08 -3.39
CA ASN A 10 -6.97 -27.43 -3.99
C ASN A 10 -5.98 -28.44 -3.36
N GLY A 11 -5.81 -28.40 -2.04
CA GLY A 11 -4.88 -29.31 -1.34
C GLY A 11 -3.40 -28.94 -1.48
N ALA A 12 -3.05 -27.89 -2.23
CA ALA A 12 -1.71 -27.32 -2.25
C ALA A 12 -1.65 -26.13 -1.29
N ASN A 13 -0.85 -26.27 -0.24
CA ASN A 13 -0.37 -25.12 0.52
C ASN A 13 0.51 -24.30 -0.44
N ILE A 14 0.11 -23.09 -0.80
CA ILE A 14 0.99 -22.15 -1.50
C ILE A 14 1.60 -21.23 -0.44
N PRO A 15 2.74 -21.60 0.17
CA PRO A 15 3.40 -20.74 1.14
C PRO A 15 3.88 -19.48 0.43
N CYS A 16 3.37 -18.34 0.85
CA CYS A 16 3.91 -17.06 0.42
C CYS A 16 5.21 -16.76 1.18
N SER A 17 6.20 -16.20 0.48
CA SER A 17 7.39 -15.66 1.12
C SER A 17 7.02 -14.48 2.04
N LEU A 18 7.89 -14.18 3.01
CA LEU A 18 7.76 -13.02 3.89
C LEU A 18 8.22 -11.71 3.26
N GLU A 19 8.54 -11.72 1.96
CA GLU A 19 8.95 -10.54 1.21
C GLU A 19 7.85 -9.47 1.22
N TYR A 20 8.26 -8.21 1.40
CA TYR A 20 7.37 -7.05 1.37
C TYR A 20 7.55 -6.27 0.06
N THR A 21 6.77 -6.66 -0.95
CA THR A 21 6.65 -5.99 -2.27
C THR A 21 5.19 -5.66 -2.53
N PRO A 22 4.65 -4.65 -1.83
CA PRO A 22 3.21 -4.47 -1.71
C PRO A 22 2.55 -4.07 -3.01
N ILE A 23 1.32 -4.56 -3.18
CA ILE A 23 0.48 -4.35 -4.36
C ILE A 23 -0.86 -3.80 -3.89
N CYS A 24 -1.32 -2.71 -4.49
CA CYS A 24 -2.67 -2.20 -4.24
C CYS A 24 -3.68 -2.94 -5.13
N GLY A 25 -4.77 -3.44 -4.57
CA GLY A 25 -5.89 -4.00 -5.32
C GLY A 25 -6.93 -2.94 -5.68
N THR A 26 -7.75 -3.20 -6.71
CA THR A 26 -8.90 -2.37 -7.08
C THR A 26 -9.96 -2.25 -5.98
N ASN A 27 -9.89 -3.09 -4.95
CA ASN A 27 -10.71 -3.01 -3.74
C ASN A 27 -10.13 -2.09 -2.65
N GLY A 28 -9.06 -1.34 -2.95
CA GLY A 28 -8.39 -0.43 -2.02
C GLY A 28 -7.53 -1.13 -0.95
N VAL A 29 -7.43 -2.46 -0.99
CA VAL A 29 -6.61 -3.25 -0.05
C VAL A 29 -5.18 -3.34 -0.58
N THR A 30 -4.19 -3.10 0.29
CA THR A 30 -2.78 -3.34 -0.02
C THR A 30 -2.39 -4.75 0.43
N TYR A 31 -1.94 -5.56 -0.51
CA TYR A 31 -1.46 -6.92 -0.29
C TYR A 31 0.07 -6.89 -0.15
N ARG A 32 0.62 -7.57 0.85
CA ARG A 32 2.06 -7.54 1.18
C ARG A 32 2.98 -7.95 0.04
N ASN A 33 2.55 -8.88 -0.81
CA ASN A 33 3.26 -9.27 -2.02
C ASN A 33 2.32 -9.90 -3.05
N LYS A 34 2.86 -10.21 -4.23
CA LYS A 34 2.15 -10.85 -5.34
C LYS A 34 1.47 -12.15 -4.93
N CYS A 35 2.11 -12.99 -4.10
CA CYS A 35 1.51 -14.24 -3.66
C CYS A 35 0.25 -14.00 -2.83
N HIS A 36 0.30 -13.07 -1.87
CA HIS A 36 -0.87 -12.70 -1.08
C HIS A 36 -2.00 -12.07 -1.92
N PHE A 37 -1.65 -11.27 -2.95
CA PHE A 37 -2.64 -10.74 -3.90
C PHE A 37 -3.31 -11.88 -4.69
N CYS A 38 -2.54 -12.79 -5.27
CA CYS A 38 -3.06 -13.92 -6.04
C CYS A 38 -3.95 -14.84 -5.20
N ASN A 39 -3.59 -15.07 -3.93
CA ASN A 39 -4.42 -15.85 -3.01
C ASN A 39 -5.78 -15.17 -2.78
N ALA A 40 -5.79 -13.85 -2.60
CA ALA A 40 -7.04 -13.11 -2.45
C ALA A 40 -7.92 -13.19 -3.71
N VAL A 41 -7.32 -13.12 -4.91
CA VAL A 41 -8.06 -13.32 -6.17
C VAL A 41 -8.65 -14.73 -6.25
N ALA A 42 -7.90 -15.77 -5.85
CA ALA A 42 -8.36 -17.16 -5.90
C ALA A 42 -9.52 -17.46 -4.92
N LEU A 43 -9.60 -16.73 -3.80
CA LEU A 43 -10.68 -16.85 -2.81
C LEU A 43 -11.97 -16.12 -3.22
N LEU A 44 -11.89 -15.19 -4.18
CA LEU A 44 -13.06 -14.57 -4.78
C LEU A 44 -13.67 -15.58 -5.75
N ASN A 45 -14.56 -16.43 -5.23
CA ASN A 45 -15.29 -17.45 -5.99
C ASN A 45 -15.75 -16.92 -7.35
N GLN A 46 -15.61 -17.77 -8.38
CA GLN A 46 -15.79 -17.56 -9.84
C GLN A 46 -17.16 -17.03 -10.30
N SER A 47 -17.90 -16.30 -9.49
CA SER A 47 -18.84 -15.32 -9.99
C SER A 47 -18.05 -14.35 -10.87
N ARG A 48 -18.33 -14.34 -12.18
CA ARG A 48 -17.72 -13.46 -13.20
C ARG A 48 -17.86 -11.95 -12.91
N ALA A 49 -18.36 -11.57 -11.73
CA ALA A 49 -18.55 -10.22 -11.22
C ALA A 49 -17.42 -9.73 -10.29
N ALA A 50 -16.64 -10.62 -9.65
CA ALA A 50 -15.57 -10.19 -8.74
C ALA A 50 -14.23 -9.97 -9.48
N SER A 51 -14.04 -8.77 -10.06
CA SER A 51 -12.81 -8.38 -10.75
C SER A 51 -11.79 -7.73 -9.81
N LEU A 52 -11.22 -8.49 -8.88
CA LEU A 52 -10.05 -8.00 -8.13
C LEU A 52 -8.83 -7.98 -9.05
N ARG A 53 -8.35 -6.78 -9.34
CA ARG A 53 -7.17 -6.52 -10.18
C ARG A 53 -6.17 -5.69 -9.39
N VAL A 54 -4.95 -5.61 -9.90
CA VAL A 54 -3.99 -4.63 -9.39
C VAL A 54 -4.50 -3.24 -9.74
N SER A 55 -4.57 -2.36 -8.75
CA SER A 55 -4.75 -0.93 -8.96
C SER A 55 -3.43 -0.38 -9.47
N LEU A 56 -3.35 -0.15 -10.78
CA LEU A 56 -2.22 0.56 -11.42
C LEU A 56 -2.26 2.05 -11.10
N GLU A 57 -3.37 2.54 -10.54
CA GLU A 57 -3.43 3.88 -9.98
C GLU A 57 -2.53 3.91 -8.75
N ILE A 58 -1.41 4.62 -8.87
CA ILE A 58 -0.64 5.10 -7.73
C ILE A 58 -1.65 5.77 -6.81
N PRO A 59 -1.80 5.36 -5.53
CA PRO A 59 -2.73 6.02 -4.64
C PRO A 59 -2.34 7.50 -4.58
N ASN A 60 -3.13 8.35 -5.21
CA ASN A 60 -2.79 9.77 -5.31
C ASN A 60 -3.03 10.38 -3.93
N ILE A 61 -1.97 10.88 -3.32
CA ILE A 61 -2.08 11.72 -2.13
C ILE A 61 -2.08 13.16 -2.57
N ASP A 62 -3.26 13.78 -2.44
CA ASP A 62 -3.40 15.20 -2.66
C ASP A 62 -2.72 15.98 -1.53
N CYS A 63 -1.58 16.56 -1.86
CA CYS A 63 -0.81 17.47 -1.00
C CYS A 63 -1.15 18.95 -1.23
N SER A 64 -2.17 19.28 -2.02
CA SER A 64 -2.57 20.66 -2.31
C SER A 64 -2.94 21.44 -1.04
N GLN A 65 -3.44 20.74 -0.03
CA GLN A 65 -3.82 21.30 1.28
C GLN A 65 -2.62 21.47 2.23
N GLN A 66 -1.46 20.92 1.90
CA GLN A 66 -0.22 21.00 2.67
C GLN A 66 0.77 21.95 2.00
N LYS A 67 0.33 23.20 1.79
CA LYS A 67 1.16 24.29 1.28
C LYS A 67 1.40 25.31 2.39
N GLY A 68 2.62 25.37 2.91
CA GLY A 68 3.02 26.41 3.87
C GLY A 68 4.22 26.01 4.72
N SER A 69 5.01 27.00 5.13
CA SER A 69 6.26 26.81 5.89
C SER A 69 6.03 26.44 7.38
N ASN A 70 4.79 26.46 7.86
CA ASN A 70 4.42 26.21 9.27
C ASN A 70 3.38 25.09 9.40
N LEU A 71 3.57 23.98 8.68
CA LEU A 71 2.64 22.86 8.76
C LEU A 71 2.91 22.03 10.03
N LEU A 72 2.12 22.29 11.08
CA LEU A 72 2.08 21.44 12.27
C LEU A 72 1.42 20.11 11.91
N CYS A 73 2.21 19.04 11.90
CA CYS A 73 1.69 17.69 11.71
C CYS A 73 1.18 17.13 13.04
N THR A 74 0.01 16.49 13.00
CA THR A 74 -0.47 15.68 14.11
C THR A 74 0.41 14.44 14.25
N SER A 75 0.50 13.88 15.46
CA SER A 75 1.23 12.65 15.74
C SER A 75 0.43 11.37 15.42
N ASN A 76 -0.62 11.48 14.61
CA ASN A 76 -1.41 10.32 14.19
C ASN A 76 -0.53 9.43 13.31
N TYR A 77 -0.56 8.12 13.55
CA TYR A 77 0.20 7.14 12.79
C TYR A 77 -0.67 6.50 11.71
N ASP A 78 -0.46 6.90 10.46
CA ASP A 78 -1.05 6.35 9.24
C ASP A 78 0.03 6.29 8.15
N PRO A 79 0.94 5.31 8.24
CA PRO A 79 2.22 5.37 7.55
C PRO A 79 2.08 5.28 6.03
N LEU A 80 3.01 5.91 5.33
CA LEU A 80 3.07 5.98 3.88
C LEU A 80 4.49 5.67 3.40
N CYS A 81 4.64 4.83 2.38
CA CYS A 81 5.95 4.52 1.81
C CYS A 81 6.20 5.40 0.58
N GLY A 82 7.27 6.18 0.62
CA GLY A 82 7.71 7.03 -0.48
C GLY A 82 8.45 6.26 -1.58
N SER A 83 8.52 6.87 -2.77
CA SER A 83 9.36 6.40 -3.88
C SER A 83 10.85 6.36 -3.53
N ASP A 84 11.27 7.09 -2.49
CA ASP A 84 12.62 7.09 -1.93
C ASP A 84 12.89 5.96 -0.92
N GLY A 85 11.90 5.12 -0.62
CA GLY A 85 12.01 3.99 0.30
C GLY A 85 11.90 4.39 1.77
N ARG A 86 11.45 5.61 2.06
CA ARG A 86 11.21 6.07 3.44
C ARG A 86 9.76 5.93 3.84
N THR A 87 9.57 5.54 5.10
CA THR A 87 8.26 5.54 5.77
C THR A 87 7.99 6.91 6.37
N TYR A 88 6.89 7.53 5.97
CA TYR A 88 6.38 8.78 6.52
C TYR A 88 5.24 8.46 7.47
N GLY A 89 5.31 8.97 8.71
CA GLY A 89 4.37 8.59 9.77
C GLY A 89 2.90 8.91 9.49
N ASN A 90 2.62 9.90 8.62
CA ASN A 90 1.29 10.21 8.12
C ASN A 90 1.35 11.07 6.85
N LYS A 91 0.16 11.34 6.28
CA LYS A 91 -0.04 12.24 5.14
C LYS A 91 0.66 13.59 5.29
N CYS A 92 0.62 14.20 6.47
CA CYS A 92 1.22 15.52 6.69
C CYS A 92 2.74 15.47 6.52
N HIS A 93 3.41 14.50 7.17
CA HIS A 93 4.85 14.30 7.01
C HIS A 93 5.25 13.96 5.56
N PHE A 94 4.46 13.12 4.89
CA PHE A 94 4.68 12.80 3.48
C PHE A 94 4.56 14.04 2.59
N CYS A 95 3.50 14.83 2.74
CA CYS A 95 3.28 16.01 1.91
C CYS A 95 4.29 17.13 2.16
N ASN A 96 4.76 17.29 3.39
CA ASN A 96 5.90 18.17 3.68
C ASN A 96 7.13 17.74 2.89
N ALA A 97 7.48 16.46 2.90
CA ALA A 97 8.60 15.96 2.12
C ALA A 97 8.36 16.13 0.61
N VAL A 98 7.15 15.88 0.11
CA VAL A 98 6.79 16.10 -1.30
C VAL A 98 7.03 17.55 -1.70
N SER A 99 6.63 18.52 -0.85
CA SER A 99 6.84 19.96 -1.11
C SER A 99 8.33 20.32 -1.26
N THR A 100 9.21 19.63 -0.53
CA THR A 100 10.67 19.84 -0.60
C THR A 100 11.36 19.03 -1.71
N SER A 101 10.69 17.99 -2.22
CA SER A 101 11.26 17.02 -3.16
C SER A 101 11.37 17.52 -4.60
N ARG A 102 10.73 18.66 -4.93
CA ARG A 102 10.65 19.19 -6.31
C ARG A 102 10.13 18.17 -7.34
N GLY A 103 9.19 17.31 -6.92
CA GLY A 103 8.57 16.29 -7.79
C GLY A 103 9.31 14.95 -7.85
N SER A 104 10.41 14.78 -7.11
CA SER A 104 11.13 13.50 -7.04
C SER A 104 10.47 12.47 -6.10
N LEU A 105 9.62 12.93 -5.18
CA LEU A 105 8.91 12.07 -4.24
C LEU A 105 7.46 11.86 -4.67
N PHE A 106 7.08 10.61 -4.86
CA PHE A 106 5.71 10.18 -5.08
C PHE A 106 5.39 9.01 -4.15
N LEU A 107 4.11 8.74 -3.93
CA LEU A 107 3.70 7.64 -3.06
C LEU A 107 3.99 6.32 -3.77
N ARG A 108 4.66 5.39 -3.09
CA ARG A 108 4.85 4.03 -3.59
C ARG A 108 3.65 3.16 -3.23
N HIS A 109 3.28 3.14 -1.95
CA HIS A 109 2.09 2.46 -1.45
C HIS A 109 1.70 3.02 -0.06
N ARG A 110 0.48 2.71 0.39
CA ARG A 110 0.07 2.95 1.78
C ARG A 110 0.70 1.93 2.73
N GLY A 111 0.95 2.32 3.96
CA GLY A 111 1.71 1.53 4.93
C GLY A 111 3.19 1.93 5.01
N ALA A 112 3.89 1.38 5.99
CA ALA A 112 5.33 1.52 6.09
C ALA A 112 6.03 0.76 4.95
N CYS A 113 7.14 1.31 4.44
CA CYS A 113 8.18 0.49 3.84
C CYS A 113 8.74 -0.44 4.95
#